data_AF-M3AEA2-F1
#
_entry.id   AF-M3AEA2-F1
#
_cell.length_a   1.000
_cell.length_b   1.000
_cell.length_c   1.000
_cell.angle_alpha   90.00
_cell.angle_beta   90.00
_cell.angle_gamma   90.00
#
_symmetry.space_group_name_H-M   'P 1'
#
loop_
_entity.id
_entity.type
_entity.pdbx_description
1 polymer ?
#
loop_
_entity_poly.entity_id
_entity_poly.type
_entity_poly.pdbx_seq_one_letter_code
_entity_poly.pdbx_strand_id
1 'polypeptide(L)'
;MDLFDLMSQGREDKALDRLEGMLALYESENEAEQDEALERARAFCDLEWGSYPAGLEALARRGAARKGDGAEAAMQALHLQEEGAKPGSIVRAVRLRRLRELTRIDERAAVILRYGGEDAVLRPTEFETLFIEAAARCQTAPDVEAAVAVAHPMPASVEAARAETLRWEGRLRHMELVGASDSPPPVLPPACAVRRRLVEAGWRQGLPAATVADFSARLEYWAGRRGEDGSGYAILAADFAALARNGLASRAQGPSTKDRARALKTANPEWSLARIGKELGISRQAVHKHLKGSAK
;
A
#
# COMPACT_ATOMS: atom_id res chain seq x y z
N MET A 1 5.93 11.77 57.28
CA MET A 1 5.19 10.77 56.48
C MET A 1 4.39 9.95 57.48
N ASP A 2 3.06 10.01 57.42
CA ASP A 2 2.16 9.39 58.41
C ASP A 2 2.04 7.87 58.16
N LEU A 3 1.77 7.07 59.20
CA LEU A 3 1.57 5.62 59.09
C LEU A 3 0.38 5.29 58.17
N PHE A 4 -0.63 6.16 58.16
CA PHE A 4 -1.77 6.06 57.25
C PHE A 4 -1.38 6.29 55.78
N ASP A 5 -0.41 7.17 55.50
CA ASP A 5 0.10 7.40 54.13
C ASP A 5 0.90 6.20 53.63
N LEU A 6 1.69 5.56 54.50
CA LEU A 6 2.44 4.35 54.16
C LEU A 6 1.52 3.15 53.88
N MET A 7 0.43 3.01 54.62
CA MET A 7 -0.55 1.95 54.38
C MET A 7 -1.42 2.20 53.14
N SER A 8 -1.73 3.45 52.82
CA SER A 8 -2.47 3.79 51.60
C SER A 8 -1.61 3.58 50.35
N GLN A 9 -0.33 3.98 50.39
CA GLN A 9 0.64 3.74 49.32
C GLN A 9 0.83 2.23 49.04
N GLY A 10 0.99 1.41 50.08
CA GLY A 10 1.12 -0.04 49.92
C GLY A 10 -0.12 -0.75 49.37
N ARG A 11 -1.31 -0.14 49.50
CA ARG A 11 -2.55 -0.63 48.89
C ARG A 11 -2.65 -0.22 47.43
N GLU A 12 -2.34 1.04 47.12
CA GLU A 12 -2.36 1.57 45.76
C GLU A 12 -1.36 0.83 44.86
N ASP A 13 -0.15 0.54 45.34
CA ASP A 13 0.84 -0.21 44.57
C ASP A 13 0.35 -1.61 44.18
N LYS A 14 -0.30 -2.32 45.12
CA LYS A 14 -0.89 -3.64 44.85
C LYS A 14 -2.04 -3.58 43.85
N ALA A 15 -2.85 -2.52 43.92
CA ALA A 15 -3.94 -2.31 42.98
C ALA A 15 -3.38 -2.05 41.56
N LEU A 16 -2.34 -1.23 41.45
CA LEU A 16 -1.67 -0.95 40.18
C LEU A 16 -0.94 -2.18 39.62
N ASP A 17 -0.32 -3.02 40.45
CA ASP A 17 0.26 -4.31 40.01
C ASP A 17 -0.82 -5.25 39.44
N ARG A 18 -1.99 -5.28 40.08
CA ARG A 18 -3.12 -6.07 39.58
C ARG A 18 -3.65 -5.53 38.26
N LEU A 19 -3.77 -4.21 38.11
CA LEU A 19 -4.17 -3.57 36.86
C LEU A 19 -3.16 -3.87 35.74
N GLU A 20 -1.87 -3.77 36.02
CA GLU A 20 -0.80 -4.12 35.07
C GLU A 20 -0.90 -5.58 34.63
N GLY A 21 -1.18 -6.50 35.57
CA GLY A 21 -1.44 -7.90 35.25
C GLY A 21 -2.66 -8.13 34.34
N MET A 22 -3.72 -7.33 34.49
CA MET A 22 -4.88 -7.39 33.58
C MET A 22 -4.53 -6.84 32.18
N LEU A 23 -3.81 -5.72 32.12
CA LEU A 23 -3.40 -5.12 30.84
C LEU A 23 -2.41 -6.01 30.07
N ALA A 24 -1.57 -6.78 30.76
CA ALA A 24 -0.68 -7.75 30.11
C ALA A 24 -1.45 -8.78 29.27
N LEU A 25 -2.67 -9.12 29.67
CA LEU A 25 -3.53 -10.05 28.92
C LEU A 25 -4.10 -9.44 27.63
N TYR A 26 -3.97 -8.13 27.40
CA TYR A 26 -4.32 -7.53 26.11
C TYR A 26 -3.42 -8.05 24.99
N GLU A 27 -2.23 -8.54 25.32
CA GLU A 27 -1.33 -9.21 24.39
C GLU A 27 -1.57 -10.72 24.27
N SER A 28 -2.61 -11.29 24.89
CA SER A 28 -2.96 -12.72 24.74
C SER A 28 -3.30 -13.05 23.28
N GLU A 29 -2.93 -14.24 22.81
CA GLU A 29 -3.28 -14.76 21.47
C GLU A 29 -4.78 -15.01 21.30
N ASN A 30 -5.51 -15.18 22.41
CA ASN A 30 -6.94 -15.45 22.41
C ASN A 30 -7.76 -14.16 22.50
N GLU A 31 -8.55 -13.86 21.47
CA GLU A 31 -9.41 -12.66 21.44
C GLU A 31 -10.41 -12.61 22.60
N ALA A 32 -10.97 -13.76 23.01
CA ALA A 32 -11.92 -13.81 24.13
C ALA A 32 -11.26 -13.45 25.46
N GLU A 33 -9.99 -13.82 25.64
CA GLU A 33 -9.22 -13.47 26.84
C GLU A 33 -8.88 -11.98 26.87
N GLN A 34 -8.59 -11.38 25.70
CA GLN A 34 -8.40 -9.93 25.59
C GLN A 34 -9.67 -9.16 25.97
N ASP A 35 -10.83 -9.60 25.46
CA ASP A 35 -12.11 -8.95 25.74
C ASP A 35 -12.49 -9.09 27.24
N GLU A 36 -12.28 -10.28 27.82
CA GLU A 36 -12.49 -10.50 29.26
C GLU A 36 -11.52 -9.66 30.11
N ALA A 37 -10.26 -9.56 29.71
CA ALA A 37 -9.28 -8.71 30.38
C ALA A 37 -9.68 -7.24 30.34
N LEU A 38 -10.19 -6.74 29.20
CA LEU A 38 -10.66 -5.36 29.07
C LEU A 38 -11.83 -5.07 29.99
N GLU A 39 -12.84 -5.95 30.02
CA GLU A 39 -14.00 -5.77 30.90
C GLU A 39 -13.60 -5.86 32.38
N ARG A 40 -12.70 -6.78 32.75
CA ARG A 40 -12.17 -6.88 34.12
C ARG A 40 -11.37 -5.63 34.51
N ALA A 41 -10.52 -5.12 33.62
CA ALA A 41 -9.72 -3.92 33.89
C ALA A 41 -10.60 -2.69 34.06
N ARG A 42 -11.66 -2.53 33.24
CA ARG A 42 -12.65 -1.46 33.37
C ARG A 42 -13.37 -1.52 34.71
N ALA A 43 -13.96 -2.68 35.04
CA ALA A 43 -14.67 -2.87 36.30
C ALA A 43 -13.76 -2.67 37.52
N PHE A 44 -12.51 -3.11 37.44
CA PHE A 44 -11.51 -2.92 38.50
C PHE A 44 -11.13 -1.45 38.67
N CYS A 45 -10.93 -0.71 37.58
CA CYS A 45 -10.61 0.71 37.65
C CYS A 45 -11.78 1.56 38.16
N ASP A 46 -13.00 1.22 37.77
CA ASP A 46 -14.21 1.87 38.27
C ASP A 46 -14.35 1.68 39.79
N LEU A 47 -13.92 0.53 40.32
CA LEU A 47 -13.93 0.25 41.76
C LEU A 47 -12.84 1.00 42.54
N GLU A 48 -11.59 0.99 42.07
CA GLU A 48 -10.45 1.52 42.84
C GLU A 48 -10.18 3.01 42.58
N TRP A 49 -10.41 3.51 41.35
CA TRP A 49 -10.15 4.91 40.96
C TRP A 49 -11.39 5.66 40.47
N GLY A 50 -12.56 5.03 40.50
CA GLY A 50 -13.84 5.65 40.11
C GLY A 50 -14.06 5.78 38.61
N SER A 51 -13.05 5.50 37.79
CA SER A 51 -13.20 5.41 36.34
C SER A 51 -12.00 4.69 35.69
N TYR A 52 -12.24 4.05 34.56
CA TYR A 52 -11.18 3.46 33.74
C TYR A 52 -10.02 4.41 33.37
N PRO A 53 -10.26 5.65 32.87
CA PRO A 53 -9.17 6.58 32.55
C PRO A 53 -8.34 6.96 33.79
N ALA A 54 -8.97 7.14 34.95
CA ALA A 54 -8.26 7.51 36.17
C ALA A 54 -7.30 6.41 36.65
N GLY A 55 -7.70 5.14 36.52
CA GLY A 55 -6.81 4.01 36.83
C GLY A 55 -5.60 3.94 35.90
N LEU A 56 -5.80 4.19 34.60
CA LEU A 56 -4.69 4.22 33.63
C LEU A 56 -3.77 5.43 33.83
N GLU A 57 -4.30 6.58 34.24
CA GLU A 57 -3.51 7.75 34.59
C GLU A 57 -2.67 7.49 35.86
N ALA A 58 -3.22 6.81 36.87
CA ALA A 58 -2.46 6.37 38.05
C ALA A 58 -1.32 5.42 37.66
N LEU A 59 -1.59 4.45 36.76
CA LEU A 59 -0.58 3.54 36.24
C LEU A 59 0.52 4.27 35.44
N ALA A 60 0.14 5.23 34.59
CA ALA A 60 1.08 6.04 33.82
C ALA A 60 2.00 6.88 34.72
N ARG A 61 1.44 7.51 35.76
CA ARG A 61 2.22 8.26 36.77
C ARG A 61 3.21 7.37 37.51
N ARG A 62 2.80 6.14 37.88
CA ARG A 62 3.72 5.15 38.47
C ARG A 62 4.85 4.75 37.52
N GLY A 63 4.53 4.55 36.24
CA GLY A 63 5.51 4.23 35.20
C GLY A 63 6.57 5.32 35.05
N ALA A 64 6.14 6.59 35.00
CA ALA A 64 7.05 7.74 34.97
C ALA A 64 7.94 7.81 36.22
N ALA A 65 7.39 7.57 37.41
CA ALA A 65 8.15 7.56 38.66
C ALA A 65 9.20 6.43 38.74
N ARG A 66 8.93 5.26 38.15
CA ARG A 66 9.84 4.09 38.17
C ARG A 66 10.91 4.14 37.06
N LYS A 67 10.54 4.55 35.84
CA LYS A 67 11.42 4.52 34.65
C LYS A 67 12.13 5.85 34.37
N GLY A 68 11.73 6.94 35.01
CA GLY A 68 12.22 8.30 34.74
C GLY A 68 11.64 8.92 33.47
N ASP A 69 12.07 10.15 33.14
CA ASP A 69 11.57 10.95 32.00
C ASP A 69 12.16 10.51 30.63
N GLY A 70 12.27 9.21 30.40
CA GLY A 70 12.74 8.65 29.13
C GLY A 70 11.65 8.61 28.06
N ALA A 71 12.07 8.62 26.78
CA ALA A 71 11.15 8.52 25.64
C ALA A 71 10.24 7.27 25.70
N GLU A 72 10.74 6.15 26.22
CA GLU A 72 9.95 4.92 26.41
C GLU A 72 8.82 5.10 27.44
N ALA A 73 9.11 5.75 28.57
CA ALA A 73 8.11 6.03 29.60
C ALA A 73 7.05 7.02 29.10
N ALA A 74 7.46 8.04 28.33
CA ALA A 74 6.53 8.98 27.69
C ALA A 74 5.63 8.29 26.65
N MET A 75 6.18 7.39 25.83
CA MET A 75 5.38 6.61 24.87
C MET A 75 4.41 5.66 25.56
N GLN A 76 4.83 5.01 26.65
CA GLN A 76 3.96 4.14 27.45
C GLN A 76 2.81 4.95 28.10
N ALA A 77 3.10 6.14 28.63
CA ALA A 77 2.08 7.02 29.20
C ALA A 77 1.06 7.50 28.14
N LEU A 78 1.53 7.89 26.95
CA LEU A 78 0.65 8.25 25.84
C LEU A 78 -0.26 7.09 25.42
N HIS A 79 0.27 5.87 25.40
CA HIS A 79 -0.52 4.68 25.05
C HIS A 79 -1.63 4.40 26.07
N LEU A 80 -1.31 4.50 27.37
CA LEU A 80 -2.29 4.36 28.46
C LEU A 80 -3.35 5.47 28.41
N GLN A 81 -2.94 6.70 28.07
CA GLN A 81 -3.87 7.82 27.91
C GLN A 81 -4.83 7.60 26.73
N GLU A 82 -4.33 7.09 25.60
CA GLU A 82 -5.16 6.75 24.45
C GLU A 82 -6.16 5.63 24.78
N GLU A 83 -5.72 4.61 25.52
CA GLU A 83 -6.59 3.53 26.02
C GLU A 83 -7.69 4.06 26.95
N GLY A 84 -7.37 4.99 27.86
CA GLY A 84 -8.35 5.64 28.71
C GLY A 84 -9.38 6.45 27.91
N ALA A 85 -8.92 7.21 26.91
CA ALA A 85 -9.80 7.99 26.05
C ALA A 85 -10.66 7.12 25.12
N LYS A 86 -10.13 5.98 24.68
CA LYS A 86 -10.78 5.05 23.74
C LYS A 86 -10.55 3.60 24.17
N PRO A 87 -11.35 3.07 25.12
CA PRO A 87 -11.20 1.71 25.62
C PRO A 87 -11.07 0.67 24.50
N GLY A 88 -10.13 -0.26 24.67
CA GLY A 88 -9.74 -1.29 23.72
C GLY A 88 -8.86 -0.82 22.56
N SER A 89 -8.28 0.38 22.60
CA SER A 89 -7.34 0.85 21.57
C SER A 89 -6.09 -0.01 21.50
N ILE A 90 -5.58 -0.45 22.65
CA ILE A 90 -4.45 -1.38 22.75
C ILE A 90 -4.81 -2.72 22.13
N VAL A 91 -5.94 -3.31 22.52
CA VAL A 91 -6.43 -4.60 21.97
C VAL A 91 -6.58 -4.53 20.45
N ARG A 92 -7.22 -3.47 19.94
CA ARG A 92 -7.36 -3.24 18.48
C ARG A 92 -6.00 -3.10 17.79
N ALA A 93 -5.06 -2.38 18.39
CA ALA A 93 -3.71 -2.23 17.84
C ALA A 93 -2.96 -3.57 17.79
N VAL A 94 -3.06 -4.39 18.84
CA VAL A 94 -2.47 -5.74 18.90
C VAL A 94 -3.08 -6.63 17.82
N ARG A 95 -4.41 -6.68 17.68
CA ARG A 95 -5.08 -7.47 16.64
C ARG A 95 -4.67 -7.02 15.23
N LEU A 96 -4.61 -5.71 14.99
CA LEU A 96 -4.18 -5.16 13.70
C LEU A 96 -2.71 -5.50 13.40
N ARG A 97 -1.84 -5.45 14.41
CA ARG A 97 -0.43 -5.88 14.29
C ARG A 97 -0.35 -7.35 13.88
N ARG A 98 -1.08 -8.24 14.56
CA ARG A 98 -1.14 -9.67 14.21
C ARG A 98 -1.69 -9.92 12.82
N LEU A 99 -2.76 -9.25 12.43
CA LEU A 99 -3.32 -9.39 11.09
C LEU A 99 -2.30 -8.98 10.01
N ARG A 100 -1.55 -7.90 10.25
CA ARG A 100 -0.46 -7.49 9.35
C ARG A 100 0.65 -8.52 9.31
N GLU A 101 1.01 -9.11 10.44
CA GLU A 101 2.01 -10.19 10.52
C GLU A 101 1.56 -11.44 9.77
N LEU A 102 0.32 -11.90 9.97
CA LEU A 102 -0.28 -13.01 9.24
C LEU A 102 -0.31 -12.74 7.74
N THR A 103 -0.77 -11.56 7.34
CA THR A 103 -0.76 -11.16 5.92
C THR A 103 0.65 -11.16 5.35
N ARG A 104 1.65 -10.71 6.12
CA ARG A 104 3.06 -10.75 5.72
C ARG A 104 3.58 -12.19 5.60
N ILE A 105 3.16 -13.10 6.48
CA ILE A 105 3.52 -14.53 6.42
C ILE A 105 2.92 -15.16 5.15
N ASP A 106 1.65 -14.88 4.85
CA ASP A 106 0.98 -15.38 3.64
C ASP A 106 1.64 -14.84 2.37
N GLU A 107 1.94 -13.54 2.33
CA GLU A 107 2.68 -12.89 1.23
C GLU A 107 4.07 -13.52 1.05
N ARG A 108 4.81 -13.74 2.15
CA ARG A 108 6.12 -14.39 2.13
C ARG A 108 6.03 -15.81 1.58
N ALA A 109 5.06 -16.60 2.04
CA ALA A 109 4.84 -17.97 1.58
C ALA A 109 4.51 -18.01 0.07
N ALA A 110 3.65 -17.11 -0.41
CA ALA A 110 3.32 -16.98 -1.83
C ALA A 110 4.54 -16.60 -2.68
N VAL A 111 5.40 -15.71 -2.19
CA VAL A 111 6.66 -15.34 -2.86
C VAL A 111 7.62 -16.53 -2.91
N ILE A 112 7.83 -17.24 -1.80
CA ILE A 112 8.73 -18.40 -1.75
C ILE A 112 8.25 -19.49 -2.70
N LEU A 113 6.95 -19.79 -2.71
CA LEU A 113 6.35 -20.76 -3.63
C LEU A 113 6.60 -20.38 -5.09
N ARG A 114 6.46 -19.09 -5.43
CA ARG A 114 6.65 -18.58 -6.79
C ARG A 114 8.08 -18.73 -7.29
N TYR A 115 9.07 -18.50 -6.44
CA TYR A 115 10.49 -18.54 -6.80
C TYR A 115 11.13 -19.92 -6.56
N GLY A 116 10.47 -20.82 -5.83
CA GLY A 116 10.95 -22.17 -5.55
C GLY A 116 11.86 -22.29 -4.33
N GLY A 117 11.91 -21.27 -3.46
CA GLY A 117 12.72 -21.28 -2.24
C GLY A 117 13.20 -19.88 -1.82
N GLU A 118 13.63 -19.75 -0.57
CA GLU A 118 14.13 -18.48 -0.02
C GLU A 118 15.40 -17.99 -0.74
N ASP A 119 16.36 -18.89 -0.94
CA ASP A 119 17.59 -18.60 -1.68
C ASP A 119 17.31 -18.16 -3.12
N ALA A 120 16.29 -18.74 -3.76
CA ALA A 120 15.90 -18.39 -5.11
C ALA A 120 15.28 -16.98 -5.20
N VAL A 121 14.61 -16.53 -4.13
CA VAL A 121 14.12 -15.14 -4.04
C VAL A 121 15.27 -14.18 -3.90
N LEU A 122 16.35 -14.52 -3.20
CA LEU A 122 17.47 -13.59 -2.97
C LEU A 122 18.48 -13.56 -4.11
N ARG A 123 18.56 -14.61 -4.93
CA ARG A 123 19.44 -14.65 -6.10
C ARG A 123 18.98 -13.73 -7.24
N PRO A 124 19.91 -13.20 -8.06
CA PRO A 124 19.54 -12.52 -9.29
C PRO A 124 18.67 -13.41 -10.18
N THR A 125 17.60 -12.84 -10.69
CA THR A 125 16.74 -13.42 -11.73
C THR A 125 17.45 -13.39 -13.08
N GLU A 126 16.93 -14.14 -14.06
CA GLU A 126 17.42 -14.08 -15.44
C GLU A 126 17.40 -12.66 -16.00
N PHE A 127 16.34 -11.90 -15.69
CA PHE A 127 16.21 -10.51 -16.11
C PHE A 127 17.27 -9.60 -15.49
N GLU A 128 17.59 -9.80 -14.20
CA GLU A 128 18.66 -9.06 -13.52
C GLU A 128 20.04 -9.44 -14.06
N THR A 129 20.23 -10.71 -14.41
CA THR A 129 21.50 -11.25 -14.93
C THR A 129 21.92 -10.56 -16.23
N LEU A 130 20.97 -10.24 -17.12
CA LEU A 130 21.24 -9.47 -18.34
C LEU A 130 21.99 -8.15 -18.06
N PHE A 131 21.56 -7.41 -17.05
CA PHE A 131 22.16 -6.12 -16.70
C PHE A 131 23.49 -6.30 -15.96
N ILE A 132 23.60 -7.32 -15.10
CA ILE A 132 24.83 -7.66 -14.38
C ILE A 132 25.94 -8.01 -15.39
N GLU A 133 25.64 -8.86 -16.37
CA GLU A 133 26.59 -9.27 -17.40
C GLU A 133 26.98 -8.11 -18.32
N ALA A 134 26.01 -7.28 -18.73
CA ALA A 134 26.28 -6.10 -19.55
C ALA A 134 27.22 -5.11 -18.84
N ALA A 135 27.08 -4.95 -17.53
CA ALA A 135 27.92 -4.05 -16.74
C ALA A 135 29.28 -4.66 -16.32
N ALA A 136 29.50 -5.96 -16.51
CA ALA A 136 30.65 -6.68 -15.94
C ALA A 136 32.01 -6.18 -16.43
N ARG A 137 32.06 -5.51 -17.59
CA ARG A 137 33.29 -4.97 -18.20
C ARG A 137 33.39 -3.44 -18.14
N CYS A 138 32.39 -2.77 -17.56
CA CYS A 138 32.34 -1.33 -17.45
C CYS A 138 33.28 -0.84 -16.33
N GLN A 139 33.98 0.27 -16.57
CA GLN A 139 34.93 0.84 -15.59
C GLN A 139 34.39 2.12 -14.96
N THR A 140 33.48 2.81 -15.64
CA THR A 140 32.92 4.07 -15.18
C THR A 140 31.39 4.00 -15.07
N ALA A 141 30.78 4.86 -14.25
CA ALA A 141 29.33 4.93 -14.12
C ALA A 141 28.60 5.24 -15.45
N PRO A 142 29.10 6.16 -16.30
CA PRO A 142 28.54 6.36 -17.65
C PRO A 142 28.58 5.10 -18.52
N ASP A 143 29.66 4.30 -18.44
CA ASP A 143 29.74 3.04 -19.19
C ASP A 143 28.67 2.05 -18.75
N VAL A 144 28.43 1.96 -17.43
CA VAL A 144 27.39 1.10 -16.86
C VAL A 144 26.02 1.57 -17.35
N GLU A 145 25.72 2.87 -17.29
CA GLU A 145 24.46 3.46 -17.76
C GLU A 145 24.21 3.14 -19.25
N ALA A 146 25.21 3.33 -20.10
CA ALA A 146 25.13 3.00 -21.52
C ALA A 146 24.90 1.50 -21.75
N ALA A 147 25.64 0.65 -21.03
CA ALA A 147 25.53 -0.80 -21.17
C ALA A 147 24.14 -1.32 -20.76
N VAL A 148 23.59 -0.87 -19.62
CA VAL A 148 22.25 -1.32 -19.18
C VAL A 148 21.10 -0.76 -20.01
N ALA A 149 21.29 0.41 -20.64
CA ALA A 149 20.33 0.95 -21.59
C ALA A 149 20.26 0.14 -22.90
N VAL A 150 21.38 -0.47 -23.32
CA VAL A 150 21.47 -1.31 -24.53
C VAL A 150 21.12 -2.78 -24.26
N ALA A 151 21.39 -3.27 -23.05
CA ALA A 151 21.17 -4.67 -22.67
C ALA A 151 19.71 -5.15 -22.81
N HIS A 152 18.76 -4.23 -22.65
CA HIS A 152 17.33 -4.48 -22.86
C HIS A 152 16.66 -3.19 -23.35
N PRO A 153 15.70 -3.25 -24.30
CA PRO A 153 15.00 -2.07 -24.79
C PRO A 153 14.52 -1.15 -23.66
N MET A 154 14.82 0.15 -23.75
CA MET A 154 14.29 1.15 -22.83
C MET A 154 12.78 1.33 -23.05
N PRO A 155 11.99 1.59 -21.99
CA PRO A 155 10.57 1.87 -22.14
C PRO A 155 10.33 3.06 -23.06
N ALA A 156 9.46 2.86 -24.06
CA ALA A 156 9.13 3.89 -25.05
C ALA A 156 7.97 4.81 -24.61
N SER A 157 7.27 4.48 -23.53
CA SER A 157 6.13 5.23 -23.00
C SER A 157 6.20 5.38 -21.48
N VAL A 158 5.45 6.34 -20.95
CA VAL A 158 5.38 6.60 -19.50
C VAL A 158 4.76 5.41 -18.78
N GLU A 159 3.73 4.80 -19.37
CA GLU A 159 3.10 3.60 -18.85
C GLU A 159 4.08 2.41 -18.79
N ALA A 160 4.87 2.20 -19.84
CA ALA A 160 5.88 1.14 -19.85
C ALA A 160 6.98 1.40 -18.81
N ALA A 161 7.40 2.67 -18.65
CA ALA A 161 8.37 3.05 -17.63
C ALA A 161 7.82 2.82 -16.21
N ARG A 162 6.55 3.16 -15.96
CA ARG A 162 5.84 2.83 -14.72
C ARG A 162 5.82 1.34 -14.47
N ALA A 163 5.39 0.54 -15.45
CA ALA A 163 5.28 -0.91 -15.31
C ALA A 163 6.63 -1.55 -14.96
N GLU A 164 7.71 -1.16 -15.63
CA GLU A 164 9.04 -1.67 -15.32
C GLU A 164 9.54 -1.16 -13.95
N THR A 165 9.27 0.10 -13.57
CA THR A 165 9.62 0.61 -12.22
C THR A 165 8.91 -0.17 -11.12
N LEU A 166 7.60 -0.39 -11.26
CA LEU A 166 6.80 -1.16 -10.31
C LEU A 166 7.26 -2.63 -10.23
N ARG A 167 7.76 -3.19 -11.34
CA ARG A 167 8.39 -4.52 -11.32
C ARG A 167 9.64 -4.53 -10.44
N TRP A 168 10.49 -3.50 -10.52
CA TRP A 168 11.67 -3.36 -9.66
C TRP A 168 11.31 -3.14 -8.19
N GLU A 169 10.27 -2.38 -7.90
CA GLU A 169 9.76 -2.17 -6.54
C GLU A 169 9.16 -3.45 -5.96
N GLY A 170 8.35 -4.17 -6.75
CA GLY A 170 7.85 -5.49 -6.37
C GLY A 170 8.99 -6.48 -6.13
N ARG A 171 10.05 -6.44 -6.95
CA ARG A 171 11.25 -7.27 -6.78
C ARG A 171 11.93 -7.02 -5.44
N LEU A 172 12.15 -5.76 -5.06
CA LEU A 172 12.72 -5.39 -3.76
C LEU A 172 11.81 -5.84 -2.60
N ARG A 173 10.51 -5.59 -2.70
CA ARG A 173 9.54 -6.06 -1.70
C ARG A 173 9.60 -7.57 -1.52
N HIS A 174 9.71 -8.35 -2.60
CA HIS A 174 9.87 -9.81 -2.50
C HIS A 174 11.13 -10.19 -1.72
N MET A 175 12.26 -9.49 -1.96
CA MET A 175 13.49 -9.73 -1.21
C MET A 175 13.32 -9.35 0.27
N GLU A 176 12.69 -8.21 0.57
CA GLU A 176 12.43 -7.73 1.94
C GLU A 176 11.51 -8.66 2.75
N LEU A 177 10.55 -9.30 2.08
CA LEU A 177 9.65 -10.27 2.71
C LEU A 177 10.40 -11.54 3.19
N VAL A 178 11.47 -11.91 2.49
CA VAL A 178 12.23 -13.14 2.74
C VAL A 178 13.53 -12.88 3.51
N GLY A 179 14.07 -11.67 3.42
CA GLY A 179 15.29 -11.25 4.12
C GLY A 179 15.18 -11.41 5.64
N ALA A 180 16.29 -11.78 6.28
CA ALA A 180 16.35 -11.93 7.72
C ALA A 180 16.10 -10.59 8.42
N SER A 181 15.32 -10.60 9.51
CA SER A 181 14.96 -9.39 10.25
C SER A 181 16.16 -8.67 10.87
N ASP A 182 17.26 -9.39 11.12
CA ASP A 182 18.49 -8.85 11.71
C ASP A 182 19.55 -8.44 10.68
N SER A 183 19.23 -8.54 9.39
CA SER A 183 20.14 -8.17 8.29
C SER A 183 19.75 -6.82 7.68
N PRO A 184 20.71 -6.08 7.08
CA PRO A 184 20.38 -4.87 6.33
C PRO A 184 19.40 -5.21 5.21
N PRO A 185 18.51 -4.27 4.82
CA PRO A 185 17.51 -4.51 3.80
C PRO A 185 18.20 -4.89 2.48
N PRO A 186 17.65 -5.87 1.76
CA PRO A 186 18.22 -6.30 0.49
C PRO A 186 18.22 -5.16 -0.52
N VAL A 187 19.31 -5.07 -1.28
CA VAL A 187 19.49 -4.05 -2.33
C VAL A 187 19.61 -4.70 -3.70
N LEU A 188 19.17 -3.99 -4.73
CA LEU A 188 19.38 -4.43 -6.11
C LEU A 188 20.89 -4.42 -6.44
N PRO A 189 21.36 -5.35 -7.29
CA PRO A 189 22.69 -5.26 -7.87
C PRO A 189 22.92 -3.88 -8.54
N PRO A 190 24.13 -3.31 -8.50
CA PRO A 190 24.37 -1.94 -8.96
C PRO A 190 23.85 -1.64 -10.37
N ALA A 191 24.07 -2.55 -11.33
CA ALA A 191 23.58 -2.39 -12.70
C ALA A 191 22.03 -2.34 -12.78
N CYS A 192 21.34 -3.17 -11.97
CA CYS A 192 19.88 -3.17 -11.88
C CYS A 192 19.35 -1.89 -11.21
N ALA A 193 20.05 -1.40 -10.19
CA ALA A 193 19.73 -0.11 -9.56
C ALA A 193 19.87 1.06 -10.56
N VAL A 194 20.92 1.05 -11.39
CA VAL A 194 21.09 2.03 -12.48
C VAL A 194 19.95 1.93 -13.49
N ARG A 195 19.59 0.72 -13.94
CA ARG A 195 18.46 0.50 -14.85
C ARG A 195 17.15 1.04 -14.26
N ARG A 196 16.84 0.69 -13.01
CA ARG A 196 15.67 1.19 -12.29
C ARG A 196 15.65 2.73 -12.29
N ARG A 197 16.77 3.38 -11.96
CA ARG A 197 16.87 4.85 -11.92
C ARG A 197 16.61 5.49 -13.28
N LEU A 198 17.16 4.93 -14.36
CA LEU A 198 16.94 5.43 -15.73
C LEU A 198 15.47 5.32 -16.14
N VAL A 199 14.84 4.17 -15.84
CA VAL A 199 13.43 3.92 -16.13
C VAL A 199 12.52 4.82 -15.29
N GLU A 200 12.82 4.97 -14.00
CA GLU A 200 12.09 5.86 -13.10
C GLU A 200 12.20 7.32 -13.53
N ALA A 201 13.37 7.76 -14.01
CA ALA A 201 13.52 9.09 -14.61
C ALA A 201 12.59 9.27 -15.82
N GLY A 202 12.44 8.22 -16.66
CA GLY A 202 11.46 8.18 -17.75
C GLY A 202 10.02 8.29 -17.27
N TRP A 203 9.66 7.58 -16.19
CA TRP A 203 8.34 7.69 -15.57
C TRP A 203 8.09 9.08 -14.97
N ARG A 204 9.09 9.68 -14.32
CA ARG A 204 9.01 10.99 -13.68
C ARG A 204 8.83 12.14 -14.68
N GLN A 205 9.68 12.20 -15.71
CA GLN A 205 9.74 13.33 -16.65
C GLN A 205 10.45 13.06 -17.99
N GLY A 206 11.22 11.97 -18.13
CA GLY A 206 12.09 11.73 -19.28
C GLY A 206 11.39 11.25 -20.55
N LEU A 207 10.10 10.90 -20.46
CA LEU A 207 9.29 10.44 -21.58
C LEU A 207 8.06 11.33 -21.78
N PRO A 208 7.65 11.60 -23.04
CA PRO A 208 6.47 12.40 -23.33
C PRO A 208 5.19 11.64 -22.96
N ALA A 209 4.25 12.31 -22.29
CA ALA A 209 2.91 11.76 -22.11
C ALA A 209 2.08 11.93 -23.39
N ALA A 210 2.12 10.92 -24.27
CA ALA A 210 1.43 10.95 -25.55
C ALA A 210 -0.05 10.53 -25.44
N THR A 211 -0.40 9.77 -24.40
CA THR A 211 -1.75 9.22 -24.21
C THR A 211 -2.34 9.56 -22.83
N VAL A 212 -3.64 9.37 -22.66
CA VAL A 212 -4.30 9.50 -21.34
C VAL A 212 -3.75 8.49 -20.33
N ALA A 213 -3.35 7.30 -20.78
CA ALA A 213 -2.72 6.29 -19.93
C ALA A 213 -1.36 6.77 -19.43
N ASP A 214 -0.55 7.35 -20.32
CA ASP A 214 0.74 7.94 -19.95
C ASP A 214 0.59 9.08 -18.94
N PHE A 215 -0.40 9.94 -19.14
CA PHE A 215 -0.71 11.02 -18.22
C PHE A 215 -1.17 10.53 -16.85
N SER A 216 -2.03 9.52 -16.84
CA SER A 216 -2.52 8.91 -15.60
C SER A 216 -1.36 8.28 -14.84
N ALA A 217 -0.48 7.56 -15.53
CA ALA A 217 0.75 7.01 -14.95
C ALA A 217 1.65 8.13 -14.38
N ARG A 218 1.87 9.23 -15.10
CA ARG A 218 2.63 10.41 -14.63
C ARG A 218 2.00 11.02 -13.38
N LEU A 219 0.68 11.18 -13.36
CA LEU A 219 -0.06 11.71 -12.23
C LEU A 219 0.10 10.83 -10.99
N GLU A 220 0.01 9.51 -11.14
CA GLU A 220 0.22 8.56 -10.04
C GLU A 220 1.61 8.69 -9.42
N TYR A 221 2.66 8.88 -10.24
CA TYR A 221 4.03 9.08 -9.73
C TYR A 221 4.07 10.25 -8.75
N TRP A 222 3.52 11.40 -9.16
CA TRP A 222 3.58 12.64 -8.38
C TRP A 222 2.60 12.66 -7.21
N ALA A 223 1.44 12.00 -7.33
CA ALA A 223 0.48 11.84 -6.25
C ALA A 223 1.02 10.93 -5.13
N GLY A 224 1.70 9.84 -5.48
CA GLY A 224 2.20 8.85 -4.52
C GLY A 224 3.49 9.26 -3.80
N ARG A 225 4.36 10.08 -4.43
CA ARG A 225 5.72 10.38 -3.92
C ARG A 225 5.88 11.76 -3.27
N ARG A 226 4.80 12.37 -2.76
CA ARG A 226 4.78 13.66 -2.02
C ARG A 226 5.76 14.70 -2.56
N GLY A 227 5.51 15.20 -3.77
CA GLY A 227 6.15 16.42 -4.25
C GLY A 227 5.52 17.65 -3.58
N GLU A 228 5.79 17.88 -2.30
CA GLU A 228 5.32 19.09 -1.58
C GLU A 228 6.02 20.38 -2.08
N ASP A 229 7.09 20.23 -2.87
CA ASP A 229 7.84 21.32 -3.49
C ASP A 229 7.19 21.87 -4.78
N GLY A 230 6.07 21.28 -5.21
CA GLY A 230 5.36 21.67 -6.42
C GLY A 230 6.11 21.37 -7.73
N SER A 231 7.24 20.66 -7.69
CA SER A 231 8.06 20.35 -8.86
C SER A 231 7.32 19.53 -9.92
N GLY A 232 6.33 18.73 -9.50
CA GLY A 232 5.48 17.95 -10.39
C GLY A 232 4.46 18.76 -11.21
N TYR A 233 4.04 19.94 -10.73
CA TYR A 233 2.96 20.70 -11.40
C TYR A 233 3.35 21.19 -12.78
N ALA A 234 4.59 21.67 -12.96
CA ALA A 234 5.05 22.15 -14.26
C ALA A 234 5.10 21.01 -15.30
N ILE A 235 5.53 19.82 -14.88
CA ILE A 235 5.59 18.62 -15.73
C ILE A 235 4.18 18.18 -16.11
N LEU A 236 3.27 18.06 -15.13
CA LEU A 236 1.89 17.68 -15.38
C LEU A 236 1.14 18.69 -16.25
N ALA A 237 1.38 19.99 -16.07
CA ALA A 237 0.81 21.03 -16.92
C ALA A 237 1.32 20.93 -18.36
N ALA A 238 2.62 20.68 -18.55
CA ALA A 238 3.22 20.49 -19.86
C ALA A 238 2.67 19.24 -20.57
N ASP A 239 2.58 18.11 -19.85
CA ASP A 239 2.01 16.86 -20.33
C ASP A 239 0.53 17.03 -20.71
N PHE A 240 -0.26 17.71 -19.86
CA PHE A 240 -1.66 18.02 -20.16
C PHE A 240 -1.82 18.91 -21.40
N ALA A 241 -0.98 19.94 -21.54
CA ALA A 241 -1.00 20.80 -22.71
C ALA A 241 -0.59 20.04 -23.99
N ALA A 242 0.36 19.12 -23.89
CA ALA A 242 0.75 18.26 -25.01
C ALA A 242 -0.39 17.34 -25.44
N LEU A 243 -1.10 16.73 -24.49
CA LEU A 243 -2.29 15.91 -24.76
C LEU A 243 -3.40 16.74 -25.40
N ALA A 244 -3.69 17.93 -24.86
CA ALA A 244 -4.70 18.82 -25.41
C ALA A 244 -4.40 19.22 -26.86
N ARG A 245 -3.13 19.49 -27.18
CA ARG A 245 -2.67 19.84 -28.55
C ARG A 245 -2.73 18.67 -29.52
N ASN A 246 -2.41 17.47 -29.08
CA ASN A 246 -2.45 16.25 -29.90
C ASN A 246 -3.88 15.71 -30.08
N GLY A 247 -4.87 16.51 -29.68
CA GLY A 247 -6.22 16.07 -29.46
C GLY A 247 -6.27 15.22 -28.19
N LEU A 248 -6.77 15.82 -27.12
CA LEU A 248 -7.75 15.11 -26.30
C LEU A 248 -8.89 14.81 -27.29
N ALA A 249 -8.72 13.78 -28.12
CA ALA A 249 -9.73 13.36 -29.05
C ALA A 249 -10.90 12.99 -28.15
N SER A 250 -11.80 13.95 -28.02
CA SER A 250 -13.03 13.88 -27.26
C SER A 250 -13.66 12.57 -27.66
N ARG A 251 -13.53 11.53 -26.83
CA ARG A 251 -14.00 10.16 -27.08
C ARG A 251 -13.95 9.77 -28.56
N ALA A 252 -13.03 8.90 -28.96
CA ALA A 252 -13.30 8.04 -30.13
C ALA A 252 -14.80 7.68 -30.08
N GLN A 253 -15.58 8.17 -31.05
CA GLN A 253 -17.04 8.01 -31.01
C GLN A 253 -17.23 6.51 -30.88
N GLY A 254 -17.61 6.06 -29.68
CA GLY A 254 -17.91 4.65 -29.47
C GLY A 254 -18.88 4.24 -30.57
N PRO A 255 -18.81 2.99 -31.05
CA PRO A 255 -19.63 2.54 -32.17
C PRO A 255 -21.04 3.04 -31.93
N SER A 256 -21.57 3.80 -32.89
CA SER A 256 -22.83 4.50 -32.68
C SER A 256 -23.89 3.46 -32.30
N THR A 257 -24.95 3.88 -31.61
CA THR A 257 -26.05 2.94 -31.28
C THR A 257 -26.56 2.20 -32.53
N LYS A 258 -26.43 2.81 -33.71
CA LYS A 258 -26.68 2.18 -35.02
C LYS A 258 -25.70 1.05 -35.32
N ASP A 259 -24.40 1.28 -35.16
CA ASP A 259 -23.34 0.30 -35.43
C ASP A 259 -23.41 -0.87 -34.44
N ARG A 260 -23.70 -0.60 -33.16
CA ARG A 260 -23.91 -1.64 -32.15
C ARG A 260 -25.16 -2.48 -32.43
N ALA A 261 -26.26 -1.86 -32.84
CA ALA A 261 -27.47 -2.59 -33.25
C ALA A 261 -27.22 -3.47 -34.47
N ARG A 262 -26.42 -3.00 -35.42
CA ARG A 262 -26.03 -3.79 -36.60
C ARG A 262 -25.13 -4.96 -36.21
N ALA A 263 -24.08 -4.73 -35.43
CA ALA A 263 -23.17 -5.76 -34.97
C ALA A 263 -23.91 -6.89 -34.21
N LEU A 264 -24.82 -6.52 -33.31
CA LEU A 264 -25.65 -7.50 -32.59
C LEU A 264 -26.58 -8.29 -33.51
N LYS A 265 -27.15 -7.66 -34.54
CA LYS A 265 -28.01 -8.34 -35.52
C LYS A 265 -27.21 -9.26 -36.45
N THR A 266 -26.00 -8.88 -36.83
CA THR A 266 -25.10 -9.72 -37.64
C THR A 266 -24.59 -10.92 -36.84
N ALA A 267 -24.20 -10.70 -35.58
CA ALA A 267 -23.70 -11.75 -34.71
C ALA A 267 -24.81 -12.73 -34.24
N ASN A 268 -26.05 -12.26 -34.14
CA ASN A 268 -27.19 -13.07 -33.68
C ASN A 268 -28.41 -12.86 -34.60
N PRO A 269 -28.44 -13.48 -35.79
CA PRO A 269 -29.50 -13.31 -36.78
C PRO A 269 -30.91 -13.69 -36.25
N GLU A 270 -30.98 -14.62 -35.32
CA GLU A 270 -32.20 -15.13 -34.69
C GLU A 270 -32.78 -14.21 -33.61
N TRP A 271 -32.01 -13.21 -33.14
CA TRP A 271 -32.52 -12.30 -32.12
C TRP A 271 -33.62 -11.38 -32.66
N SER A 272 -34.69 -11.28 -31.85
CA SER A 272 -35.78 -10.33 -32.10
C SER A 272 -35.31 -8.89 -31.83
N LEU A 273 -35.90 -7.92 -32.52
CA LEU A 273 -35.58 -6.50 -32.34
C LEU A 273 -35.81 -6.01 -30.91
N ALA A 274 -36.76 -6.61 -30.20
CA ALA A 274 -37.02 -6.31 -28.80
C ALA A 274 -35.87 -6.76 -27.89
N ARG A 275 -35.27 -7.93 -28.16
CA ARG A 275 -34.11 -8.44 -27.43
C ARG A 275 -32.87 -7.58 -27.66
N ILE A 276 -32.61 -7.19 -28.91
CA ILE A 276 -31.51 -6.25 -29.25
C ILE A 276 -31.73 -4.89 -28.58
N GLY A 277 -32.98 -4.42 -28.51
CA GLY A 277 -33.31 -3.17 -27.81
C GLY A 277 -33.04 -3.26 -26.31
N LYS A 278 -33.42 -4.37 -25.68
CA LYS A 278 -33.13 -4.63 -24.26
C LYS A 278 -31.62 -4.63 -23.98
N GLU A 279 -30.84 -5.28 -24.85
CA GLU A 279 -29.37 -5.35 -24.72
C GLU A 279 -28.68 -3.98 -24.88
N LEU A 280 -29.24 -3.11 -25.71
CA LEU A 280 -28.71 -1.77 -25.97
C LEU A 280 -29.33 -0.67 -25.10
N GLY A 281 -30.31 -1.01 -24.26
CA GLY A 281 -31.06 -0.02 -23.47
C GLY A 281 -31.90 0.96 -24.29
N ILE A 282 -32.37 0.55 -25.49
CA ILE A 282 -33.17 1.39 -26.39
C ILE A 282 -34.49 0.70 -26.81
N SER A 283 -35.47 1.49 -27.25
CA SER A 283 -36.77 0.95 -27.65
C SER A 283 -36.67 0.09 -28.92
N ARG A 284 -37.58 -0.89 -29.05
CA ARG A 284 -37.72 -1.71 -30.27
C ARG A 284 -37.85 -0.86 -31.54
N GLN A 285 -38.60 0.25 -31.47
CA GLN A 285 -38.80 1.16 -32.59
C GLN A 285 -37.49 1.87 -32.99
N ALA A 286 -36.65 2.24 -32.01
CA ALA A 286 -35.33 2.82 -32.28
C ALA A 286 -34.41 1.83 -32.98
N VAL A 287 -34.36 0.57 -32.53
CA VAL A 287 -33.59 -0.50 -33.21
C VAL A 287 -34.06 -0.68 -34.66
N HIS A 288 -35.37 -0.75 -34.88
CA HIS A 288 -35.94 -0.86 -36.23
C HIS A 288 -35.54 0.32 -37.13
N LYS A 289 -35.56 1.57 -36.61
CA LYS A 289 -35.10 2.76 -37.33
C LYS A 289 -33.61 2.68 -37.69
N HIS A 290 -32.77 2.24 -36.76
CA HIS A 290 -31.33 2.10 -36.97
C HIS A 290 -30.97 1.05 -38.03
N LEU A 291 -31.72 -0.07 -38.08
CA LEU A 291 -31.50 -1.12 -39.08
C LEU A 291 -32.10 -0.76 -40.44
N LYS A 292 -33.30 -0.16 -40.50
CA LYS A 292 -34.00 0.19 -41.75
C LYS A 292 -33.31 1.30 -42.55
N GLY A 293 -32.56 2.20 -41.89
CA GLY A 293 -31.77 3.24 -42.55
C GLY A 293 -30.53 2.73 -43.33
N SER A 294 -30.53 1.47 -43.77
CA SER A 294 -29.43 0.81 -44.50
C SER A 294 -29.87 0.21 -45.85
N ALA A 295 -31.12 0.43 -46.27
CA ALA A 295 -31.70 -0.13 -47.51
C ALA A 295 -31.90 0.93 -48.62
N LYS A 296 -31.03 1.93 -48.69
CA LYS A 296 -30.89 2.83 -49.84
C LYS A 296 -29.43 2.88 -50.25
#